data_AF-A0A6G2I8B7-F1
#
_entry.id   AF-A0A6G2I8B7-F1
#
_cell.length_a   1.000
_cell.length_b   1.000
_cell.length_c   1.000
_cell.angle_alpha   90.00
_cell.angle_beta   90.00
_cell.angle_gamma   90.00
#
_symmetry.space_group_name_H-M   'P 1'
#
loop_
_entity.id
_entity.type
_entity.pdbx_description
1 polymer ?
#
loop_
_entity_poly.entity_id
_entity_poly.type
_entity_poly.pdbx_seq_one_letter_code
_entity_poly.pdbx_strand_id
1 'polypeptide(L)' 'MSSPYSIDPRAFDDPRNHYPTDEQFYLSDRPAHPVLPEDRPRGGGPAAPLKHRGFWGTVGFVAAIVLVILMGIALFP' A
#
# COMPACT_ATOMS: atom_id res chain seq x y z
N MET A 1 -16.66 -27.30 6.31
CA MET A 1 -15.70 -26.18 6.34
C MET A 1 -16.45 -24.98 6.87
N SER A 2 -16.21 -24.58 8.11
CA SER A 2 -16.83 -23.37 8.69
C SER A 2 -16.25 -22.16 7.96
N SER A 3 -17.13 -21.37 7.34
CA SER A 3 -16.74 -20.06 6.82
C SER A 3 -16.09 -19.25 7.94
N PRO A 4 -14.99 -18.52 7.72
CA PRO A 4 -14.39 -17.66 8.74
C PRO A 4 -15.32 -16.52 9.21
N TYR A 5 -16.50 -16.39 8.60
CA TYR A 5 -17.55 -15.43 8.94
C TYR A 5 -18.80 -16.07 9.57
N SER A 6 -18.67 -17.30 10.09
CA SER A 6 -19.78 -17.99 10.78
C SER A 6 -19.95 -17.46 12.20
N ILE A 7 -21.19 -17.12 12.56
CA ILE A 7 -21.59 -16.77 13.93
C ILE A 7 -21.19 -17.87 14.91
N ASP A 8 -20.82 -17.47 16.14
CA ASP A 8 -20.57 -18.41 17.25
C ASP A 8 -21.78 -19.34 17.41
N PRO A 9 -21.61 -20.67 17.35
CA PRO A 9 -22.71 -21.63 17.42
C PRO A 9 -23.61 -21.48 18.65
N ARG A 10 -23.09 -20.90 19.73
CA ARG A 10 -23.83 -20.64 20.98
C ARG A 10 -24.79 -19.46 20.88
N ALA A 11 -24.67 -18.64 19.84
CA ALA A 11 -25.46 -17.44 19.60
C ALA A 11 -26.58 -17.64 18.56
N PHE A 12 -26.73 -18.85 17.99
CA PHE A 12 -27.81 -19.14 17.04
C PHE A 12 -29.20 -19.10 17.69
N ASP A 13 -29.31 -19.51 18.95
CA ASP A 13 -30.57 -19.55 19.70
C ASP A 13 -30.79 -18.31 20.60
N ASP A 14 -29.92 -17.30 20.53
CA ASP A 14 -30.08 -16.07 21.32
C ASP A 14 -31.17 -15.18 20.68
N PRO A 15 -32.28 -14.90 21.39
CA PRO A 15 -33.37 -14.08 20.85
C PRO A 15 -32.97 -12.62 20.57
N ARG A 16 -31.80 -12.18 21.04
CA ARG A 16 -31.24 -10.85 20.76
C ARG A 16 -30.43 -10.81 19.47
N ASN A 17 -30.10 -11.97 18.89
CA ASN A 17 -29.35 -12.02 17.65
C ASN A 17 -30.29 -11.76 16.47
N HIS A 18 -30.23 -10.56 15.92
CA HIS A 18 -31.06 -10.15 14.80
C HIS A 18 -30.52 -10.64 13.44
N TYR A 19 -29.25 -11.09 13.38
CA TYR A 19 -28.59 -11.41 12.12
C TYR A 19 -28.13 -12.88 12.07
N PRO A 20 -28.49 -13.63 11.03
CA PRO A 20 -28.07 -15.02 10.83
C PRO A 20 -26.57 -15.23 10.58
N THR A 21 -25.85 -14.18 10.16
CA THR A 21 -24.41 -14.23 9.87
C THR A 21 -23.71 -12.93 10.27
N ASP A 22 -22.41 -13.02 10.58
CA ASP A 22 -21.58 -11.84 10.85
C ASP A 22 -21.54 -10.90 9.64
N GLU A 23 -21.53 -11.46 8.43
CA GLU A 23 -21.59 -10.67 7.19
C GLU A 23 -22.85 -9.80 7.15
N GLN A 24 -24.03 -10.35 7.48
CA GLN A 24 -25.27 -9.58 7.52
C GLN A 24 -25.25 -8.50 8.61
N PHE A 25 -24.67 -8.80 9.78
CA PHE A 25 -24.46 -7.81 10.83
C PHE A 25 -23.53 -6.66 10.39
N TYR A 26 -22.40 -6.97 9.75
CA TYR A 26 -21.45 -5.93 9.29
C TYR A 26 -21.90 -5.17 8.04
N LEU A 27 -22.92 -5.67 7.32
CA LEU A 27 -23.50 -5.02 6.15
C LEU A 27 -24.76 -4.20 6.48
N SER A 28 -25.47 -4.50 7.58
CA SER A 28 -26.77 -3.88 7.88
C SER A 28 -26.72 -2.37 8.02
N ASP A 29 -25.66 -1.85 8.63
CA ASP A 29 -25.48 -0.42 8.87
C ASP A 29 -24.65 0.28 7.78
N ARG A 30 -24.24 -0.44 6.73
CA ARG A 30 -23.48 0.18 5.65
C ARG A 30 -24.40 0.97 4.73
N PRO A 31 -24.01 2.21 4.37
CA PRO A 31 -24.75 2.97 3.37
C PRO A 31 -24.70 2.26 2.01
N ALA A 32 -25.67 2.53 1.14
CA ALA A 32 -25.77 1.94 -0.19
C ALA A 32 -24.51 2.17 -1.07
N HIS A 33 -23.73 3.21 -0.74
CA HIS A 33 -22.44 3.52 -1.36
C HIS A 33 -21.33 3.52 -0.30
N PRO A 34 -20.85 2.34 0.12
CA PRO A 34 -19.88 2.21 1.22
C PRO A 34 -18.44 2.54 0.80
N VAL A 35 -18.22 2.87 -0.46
CA VAL A 35 -16.92 3.26 -1.01
C VAL A 35 -17.07 4.63 -1.62
N LEU A 36 -16.64 5.65 -0.90
CA LEU A 36 -16.57 7.00 -1.43
C LEU A 36 -15.24 7.22 -2.15
N PRO A 37 -15.18 8.04 -3.21
CA PRO A 37 -13.92 8.47 -3.83
C PRO A 37 -12.94 9.11 -2.83
N GLU A 38 -13.45 9.66 -1.73
CA GLU A 38 -12.70 10.24 -0.62
C GLU A 38 -12.08 9.18 0.31
N ASP A 39 -12.65 7.97 0.36
CA ASP A 39 -12.18 6.83 1.18
C ASP A 39 -10.97 6.12 0.58
N ARG A 40 -10.57 6.48 -0.65
CA ARG A 40 -9.34 5.97 -1.25
C ARG A 40 -8.18 6.16 -0.26
N PRO A 41 -7.30 5.15 -0.09
CA PRO A 41 -6.15 5.30 0.80
C PRO A 41 -5.44 6.60 0.46
N ARG A 42 -5.11 7.41 1.46
CA ARG A 42 -4.34 8.65 1.26
C ARG A 42 -3.04 8.26 0.54
N GLY A 43 -3.00 8.46 -0.79
CA GLY A 43 -1.89 8.02 -1.66
C GLY A 43 -2.19 6.94 -2.71
N GLY A 44 -3.41 6.41 -2.83
CA GLY A 44 -3.78 5.34 -3.78
C GLY A 44 -4.02 5.76 -5.23
N GLY A 45 -3.60 6.97 -5.63
CA GLY A 45 -3.61 7.36 -7.05
C GLY A 45 -2.40 6.78 -7.79
N PRO A 46 -2.41 6.71 -9.13
CA PRO A 46 -1.19 6.38 -9.89
C PRO A 46 -0.09 7.35 -9.45
N ALA A 47 0.95 6.80 -8.84
CA ALA A 47 2.09 7.58 -8.40
C ALA A 47 2.69 8.24 -9.64
N ALA A 48 2.61 9.57 -9.72
CA ALA A 48 3.36 10.30 -10.73
C ALA A 48 4.83 9.85 -10.60
N PRO A 49 5.51 9.49 -11.71
CA PRO A 49 6.90 9.07 -11.63
C PRO A 49 7.70 10.18 -10.93
N LEU A 50 8.35 9.83 -9.84
CA LEU A 50 9.19 10.75 -9.08
C LEU A 50 10.29 11.24 -10.01
N LYS A 51 10.14 12.46 -10.53
CA LYS A 51 11.19 13.13 -11.31
C LYS A 51 12.34 13.47 -10.36
N HIS A 52 13.32 12.56 -10.26
CA HIS A 52 14.55 12.81 -9.53
C HIS A 52 15.38 13.86 -10.27
N ARG A 53 15.13 15.14 -9.97
CA ARG A 53 15.86 16.29 -10.54
C ARG A 53 17.37 16.21 -10.30
N GLY A 54 17.80 15.42 -9.32
CA GLY A 54 19.20 15.17 -8.97
C GLY A 54 19.87 13.98 -9.67
N PHE A 55 19.17 13.17 -10.47
CA PHE A 55 19.75 11.98 -11.10
C PHE A 55 20.98 12.32 -11.95
N TRP A 56 20.89 13.36 -12.79
CA TRP A 56 22.00 13.84 -13.61
C TRP A 56 23.16 14.39 -12.77
N GLY A 57 22.87 14.98 -11.61
CA GLY A 57 23.90 15.42 -10.66
C GLY A 57 24.67 14.25 -10.07
N THR A 58 23.97 13.19 -9.64
CA THR A 58 24.60 11.97 -9.13
C THR A 58 25.42 11.27 -10.21
N VAL A 59 24.90 11.17 -11.44
CA VAL A 59 25.63 10.60 -12.58
C VAL A 59 26.91 11.38 -12.86
N GLY A 60 26.84 12.71 -12.90
CA GLY A 60 28.02 13.56 -13.11
C GLY A 60 29.06 13.41 -11.99
N PHE A 61 28.62 13.32 -10.74
CA PHE A 61 29.51 13.14 -9.59
C PHE A 61 30.24 11.79 -9.63
N VAL A 62 29.52 10.69 -9.91
CA VAL A 62 30.12 9.35 -10.06
C VAL A 62 31.12 9.33 -11.22
N ALA A 63 30.77 9.92 -12.37
CA ALA A 63 31.67 10.00 -13.52
C ALA A 63 32.96 10.78 -13.19
N ALA A 64 32.87 11.88 -12.43
CA ALA A 64 34.04 12.64 -12.00
C ALA A 64 34.96 11.82 -11.08
N ILE A 65 34.41 11.06 -10.13
CA ILE A 65 35.21 10.18 -9.25
C ILE A 65 35.97 9.14 -10.07
N VAL A 66 35.29 8.47 -11.00
CA VAL A 66 35.92 7.46 -11.88
C VAL A 66 37.06 8.08 -12.67
N LEU A 67 36.86 9.29 -13.21
CA LEU A 67 37.87 9.99 -14.00
C LEU A 67 39.11 10.35 -13.16
N VAL A 68 38.92 10.76 -11.90
CA VAL A 68 40.04 11.01 -10.96
C VAL A 68 40.81 9.74 -10.66
N ILE A 69 40.13 8.61 -10.43
CA ILE A 69 40.78 7.31 -10.17
C ILE A 69 41.61 6.88 -11.39
N LEU A 70 41.03 6.94 -12.59
CA LEU A 70 41.73 6.59 -13.83
C LEU A 70 42.95 7.49 -14.06
N MET A 71 42.83 8.79 -13.78
CA MET A 71 43.94 9.73 -13.89
C MET A 71 45.04 9.43 -12.86
N GLY A 72 44.68 9.04 -11.64
CA GLY A 72 45.62 8.59 -10.62
C GLY A 72 46.41 7.36 -11.08
N ILE A 73 45.72 6.34 -11.60
CA ILE A 73 46.36 5.12 -12.14
C ILE A 73 47.28 5.46 -13.32
N ALA A 74 46.83 6.35 -14.23
CA ALA A 74 47.62 6.72 -15.40
C ALA A 74 48.88 7.54 -15.06
N LEU A 75 48.80 8.43 -14.07
CA LEU A 75 49.92 9.27 -13.63
C LEU A 75 50.86 8.56 -12.67
N PHE A 76 50.34 7.59 -11.90
CA PHE A 76 51.08 6.83 -10.88
C PHE A 76 50.75 5.33 -11.00
N PRO A 77 51.28 4.66 -12.04
CA PRO A 77 51.05 3.22 -12.25
C PRO A 77 51.72 2.33 -11.19
#